data_AF-A0AAV8H3M8-F1
#
_entry.id   AF-A0AAV8H3M8-F1
#
_cell.length_a   1.000
_cell.length_b   1.000
_cell.length_c   1.000
_cell.angle_alpha   90.00
_cell.angle_beta   90.00
_cell.angle_gamma   90.00
#
_symmetry.space_group_name_H-M   'P 1'
#
loop_
_entity.id
_entity.type
_entity.pdbx_description
1 polymer ?
#
loop_
_entity_poly.entity_id
_entity_poly.type
_entity_poly.pdbx_seq_one_letter_code
_entity_poly.pdbx_strand_id
1 'polypeptide(L)'
;MKLVWCPETASKAYIEGVKTLASENQGQEETDVAEFISALAGGWKAQLIIDAQSNNNPTSTSLTLTTAAQHTHGKYVCLSEDETEPKNVMKQLKGVDFLVVDGRRRDVASVVKEAKPGPRGMVVVRYNARKSNIVSSAVIGAGMRVVRSVFLPIGEGVDVVHVGVGKGPSLGKSGQSRWIRHIDEDTGEEHLFRR
;
A
#
# COMPACT_ATOMS: atom_id res chain seq x y z
N MET A 1 -15.16 -11.93 2.83
CA MET A 1 -15.36 -10.72 3.65
C MET A 1 -15.35 -9.52 2.72
N LYS A 2 -16.39 -8.67 2.76
CA LYS A 2 -16.43 -7.46 1.95
C LYS A 2 -15.52 -6.45 2.64
N LEU A 3 -14.43 -6.06 1.98
CA LEU A 3 -13.55 -5.01 2.48
C LEU A 3 -14.32 -3.69 2.45
N VAL A 4 -14.48 -3.06 3.60
CA VAL A 4 -15.20 -1.77 3.73
C VAL A 4 -14.17 -0.70 4.01
N TRP A 5 -13.98 0.19 3.04
CA TRP A 5 -13.24 1.43 3.22
C TRP A 5 -13.92 2.29 4.30
N CYS A 6 -13.15 2.87 5.21
CA CYS A 6 -13.64 3.71 6.30
C CYS A 6 -13.43 5.20 5.97
N PRO A 7 -14.41 5.89 5.36
CA PRO A 7 -14.24 7.30 4.99
C PRO A 7 -13.96 8.21 6.18
N GLU A 8 -14.54 7.93 7.35
CA GLU A 8 -14.35 8.72 8.57
C GLU A 8 -12.88 8.68 9.06
N THR A 9 -12.29 7.49 9.13
CA THR A 9 -10.90 7.34 9.58
C THR A 9 -9.94 7.85 8.50
N ALA A 10 -10.28 7.68 7.21
CA ALA A 10 -9.51 8.24 6.10
C ALA A 10 -9.43 9.78 6.19
N SER A 11 -10.58 10.45 6.36
CA SER A 11 -10.62 11.91 6.42
C SER A 11 -9.93 12.45 7.66
N LYS A 12 -10.07 11.80 8.81
CA LYS A 12 -9.37 12.18 10.05
C LYS A 12 -7.85 12.06 9.89
N ALA A 13 -7.37 10.94 9.36
CA ALA A 13 -5.94 10.72 9.12
C ALA A 13 -5.36 11.74 8.12
N TYR A 14 -6.09 12.06 7.05
CA TYR A 14 -5.70 13.08 6.08
C TYR A 14 -5.60 14.47 6.73
N ILE A 15 -6.70 14.95 7.34
CA ILE A 15 -6.78 16.31 7.89
C ILE A 15 -5.74 16.53 9.00
N GLU A 16 -5.58 15.55 9.89
CA GLU A 16 -4.62 15.67 10.97
C GLU A 16 -3.19 15.54 10.45
N GLY A 17 -2.94 14.68 9.45
CA GLY A 17 -1.65 14.61 8.76
C GLY A 17 -1.24 15.94 8.13
N VAL A 18 -2.14 16.60 7.40
CA VAL A 18 -1.91 17.94 6.82
C VAL A 18 -1.54 18.95 7.91
N LYS A 19 -2.27 18.96 9.04
CA LYS A 19 -1.98 19.86 10.16
C LYS A 19 -0.63 19.57 10.80
N THR A 20 -0.28 18.29 11.02
CA THR A 20 1.02 17.90 11.58
C THR A 20 2.14 18.44 10.70
N LEU A 21 2.07 18.24 9.38
CA LEU A 21 3.08 18.74 8.45
C LEU A 21 3.17 20.26 8.41
N ALA A 22 2.03 20.97 8.44
CA ALA A 22 2.01 22.43 8.50
C ALA A 22 2.66 22.97 9.78
N SER A 23 2.52 22.27 10.91
CA SER A 23 3.11 22.69 12.19
C SER A 23 4.62 22.42 12.30
N GLU A 24 5.12 21.41 11.58
CA GLU A 24 6.53 20.97 11.66
C GLU A 24 7.49 21.87 10.85
N ASN A 25 7.00 22.84 10.06
CA ASN A 25 7.77 23.93 9.43
C ASN A 25 9.12 23.52 8.80
N GLN A 26 9.16 22.35 8.16
CA GLN A 26 10.30 21.93 7.34
C GLN A 26 9.83 21.81 5.90
N GLY A 27 10.55 22.44 4.97
CA GLY A 27 10.37 22.31 3.52
C GLY A 27 10.69 20.89 3.05
N GLN A 28 9.94 19.91 3.52
CA GLN A 28 10.04 18.51 3.14
C GLN A 28 9.32 18.33 1.79
N GLU A 29 10.03 17.78 0.82
CA GLU A 29 9.67 17.76 -0.60
C GLU A 29 8.52 16.77 -0.96
N GLU A 30 7.91 16.10 0.02
CA GLU A 30 6.98 14.97 -0.22
C GLU A 30 5.68 15.03 0.64
N THR A 31 5.13 16.22 0.89
CA THR A 31 3.89 16.38 1.69
C THR A 31 2.70 15.64 1.06
N ASP A 32 2.49 15.77 -0.25
CA ASP A 32 1.36 15.16 -0.97
C ASP A 32 1.35 13.62 -0.84
N VAL A 33 2.54 13.02 -0.87
CA VAL A 33 2.71 11.56 -0.73
C VAL A 33 2.34 11.14 0.69
N ALA A 34 2.85 11.83 1.70
CA ALA A 34 2.56 11.54 3.10
C ALA A 34 1.07 11.70 3.42
N GLU A 35 0.45 12.77 2.95
CA GLU A 35 -0.99 13.02 3.07
C GLU A 35 -1.83 11.92 2.42
N PHE A 36 -1.48 11.51 1.19
CA PHE A 36 -2.15 10.42 0.50
C PHE A 36 -2.02 9.09 1.25
N ILE A 37 -0.80 8.75 1.69
CA ILE A 37 -0.51 7.47 2.36
C ILE A 37 -1.23 7.38 3.71
N SER A 38 -1.27 8.45 4.50
CA SER A 38 -1.99 8.49 5.77
C SER A 38 -3.50 8.35 5.59
N ALA A 39 -4.08 9.01 4.60
CA ALA A 39 -5.49 8.82 4.23
C ALA A 39 -5.78 7.36 3.84
N LEU A 40 -4.88 6.73 3.09
CA LEU A 40 -5.01 5.34 2.66
C LEU A 40 -4.92 4.36 3.83
N ALA A 41 -3.98 4.56 4.76
CA ALA A 41 -3.84 3.77 5.97
C ALA A 41 -5.07 3.90 6.88
N GLY A 42 -5.57 5.13 7.04
CA GLY A 42 -6.80 5.44 7.79
C GLY A 42 -8.02 4.78 7.17
N GLY A 43 -8.21 4.91 5.86
CA GLY A 43 -9.33 4.31 5.13
C GLY A 43 -9.31 2.79 5.09
N TRP A 44 -8.13 2.18 5.14
CA TRP A 44 -7.99 0.73 5.33
C TRP A 44 -8.33 0.28 6.76
N LYS A 45 -8.38 1.22 7.71
CA LYS A 45 -8.48 0.94 9.15
C LYS A 45 -7.39 -0.04 9.58
N ALA A 46 -6.15 0.28 9.21
CA ALA A 46 -4.98 -0.57 9.46
C ALA A 46 -4.75 -0.75 10.96
N GLN A 47 -4.56 -1.98 11.45
CA GLN A 47 -4.23 -2.25 12.85
C GLN A 47 -2.72 -2.43 13.04
N LEU A 48 -2.01 -2.94 12.03
CA LEU A 48 -0.55 -2.96 11.99
C LEU A 48 -0.05 -2.26 10.73
N ILE A 49 0.61 -1.11 10.93
CA ILE A 49 1.24 -0.28 9.90
C ILE A 49 2.75 -0.44 10.02
N ILE A 50 3.39 -0.90 8.95
CA ILE A 50 4.84 -1.02 8.84
C ILE A 50 5.34 0.01 7.82
N ASP A 51 6.34 0.80 8.19
CA ASP A 51 7.00 1.76 7.31
C ASP A 51 8.49 1.41 7.15
N ALA A 52 8.87 0.93 5.97
CA ALA A 52 10.23 0.58 5.62
C ALA A 52 10.89 1.75 4.87
N GLN A 53 11.72 2.51 5.57
CA GLN A 53 12.30 3.79 5.11
C GLN A 53 13.74 3.59 4.62
N SER A 54 14.19 4.37 3.62
CA SER A 54 15.61 4.38 3.23
C SER A 54 16.45 5.38 4.03
N ASN A 55 15.82 6.23 4.85
CA ASN A 55 16.47 7.25 5.66
C ASN A 55 16.32 6.91 7.14
N ASN A 56 17.29 7.31 7.96
CA ASN A 56 17.27 7.15 9.41
C ASN A 56 16.52 8.28 10.14
N ASN A 57 16.25 9.39 9.45
CA ASN A 57 15.49 10.50 10.02
C ASN A 57 14.00 10.33 9.76
N PRO A 58 13.13 10.76 10.70
CA PRO A 58 11.68 10.76 10.49
C PRO A 58 11.31 11.55 9.23
N THR A 59 10.58 10.90 8.32
CA THR A 59 10.03 11.51 7.11
C THR A 59 8.63 12.08 7.36
N SER A 60 8.14 12.94 6.46
CA SER A 60 6.74 13.38 6.45
C SER A 60 5.77 12.18 6.48
N THR A 61 6.10 11.11 5.77
CA THR A 61 5.35 9.84 5.77
C THR A 61 5.34 9.20 7.17
N SER A 62 6.47 9.16 7.88
CA SER A 62 6.56 8.65 9.25
C SER A 62 5.60 9.37 10.21
N LEU A 63 5.61 10.71 10.15
CA LEU A 63 4.78 11.57 11.00
C LEU A 63 3.30 11.32 10.74
N THR A 64 2.88 11.36 9.48
CA THR A 64 1.48 11.19 9.08
C THR A 64 0.97 9.76 9.30
N LEU A 65 1.82 8.73 9.15
CA LEU A 65 1.47 7.33 9.48
C LEU A 65 1.28 7.12 10.98
N THR A 66 2.04 7.82 11.82
CA THR A 66 1.84 7.81 13.27
C THR A 66 0.46 8.36 13.62
N THR A 67 0.06 9.46 13.00
CA THR A 67 -1.29 10.03 13.13
C THR A 67 -2.38 9.08 12.60
N ALA A 68 -2.15 8.42 11.47
CA ALA A 68 -3.08 7.42 10.95
C ALA A 68 -3.24 6.22 11.90
N ALA A 69 -2.15 5.74 12.51
CA ALA A 69 -2.18 4.68 13.51
C ALA A 69 -3.04 5.09 14.72
N GLN A 70 -2.90 6.34 15.19
CA GLN A 70 -3.71 6.88 16.29
C GLN A 70 -5.20 6.83 15.97
N HIS A 71 -5.61 7.30 14.77
CA HIS A 71 -7.03 7.32 14.38
C HIS A 71 -7.63 5.95 14.07
N THR A 72 -6.79 4.95 13.79
CA THR A 72 -7.20 3.57 13.56
C THR A 72 -7.14 2.71 14.82
N HIS A 73 -6.62 3.26 15.93
CA HIS A 73 -6.19 2.52 17.12
C HIS A 73 -5.21 1.37 16.79
N GLY A 74 -4.41 1.57 15.74
CA GLY A 74 -3.41 0.64 15.26
C GLY A 74 -2.03 0.90 15.88
N LYS A 75 -1.10 0.02 15.53
CA LYS A 75 0.32 0.12 15.87
C LYS A 75 1.12 0.53 14.63
N TYR A 76 1.98 1.51 14.80
CA TYR A 76 2.99 1.91 13.83
C TYR A 76 4.35 1.30 14.19
N VAL A 77 5.07 0.80 13.19
CA VAL A 77 6.44 0.29 13.33
C VAL A 77 7.27 0.78 12.15
N CYS A 78 8.39 1.44 12.43
CA CYS A 78 9.37 1.84 11.43
C CYS A 78 10.45 0.75 11.30
N LEU A 79 10.88 0.47 10.07
CA LEU A 79 12.00 -0.41 9.75
C LEU A 79 13.05 0.41 8.98
N SER A 80 14.21 0.64 9.58
CA SER A 80 15.33 1.29 8.87
C SER A 80 16.05 0.29 7.96
N GLU A 81 16.74 0.77 6.91
CA GLU A 81 17.59 -0.05 6.03
C GLU A 81 18.86 -0.53 6.76
N ASP A 82 19.30 0.20 7.79
CA ASP A 82 20.54 -0.05 8.55
C ASP A 82 20.39 -1.06 9.72
N GLU A 83 19.17 -1.52 10.01
CA GLU A 83 18.94 -2.54 11.04
C GLU A 83 19.52 -3.91 10.65
N THR A 84 19.67 -4.81 11.64
CA THR A 84 20.17 -6.19 11.44
C THR A 84 19.20 -6.96 10.53
N GLU A 85 19.44 -6.86 9.23
CA GLU A 85 18.63 -7.42 8.14
C GLU A 85 17.12 -7.14 8.29
N PRO A 86 16.57 -6.06 7.70
CA PRO A 86 15.16 -5.66 7.82
C PRO A 86 14.16 -6.77 7.46
N LYS A 87 14.53 -7.64 6.52
CA LYS A 87 13.79 -8.88 6.17
C LYS A 87 13.56 -9.81 7.37
N ASN A 88 14.50 -9.90 8.30
CA ASN A 88 14.41 -10.78 9.48
C ASN A 88 13.50 -10.18 10.54
N VAL A 89 13.52 -8.85 10.72
CA VAL A 89 12.55 -8.16 11.57
C VAL A 89 11.14 -8.35 10.99
N MET A 90 10.99 -8.14 9.68
CA MET A 90 9.71 -8.32 8.98
C MET A 90 9.14 -9.74 9.13
N LYS A 91 9.96 -10.79 9.10
CA LYS A 91 9.53 -12.18 9.34
C LYS A 91 8.82 -12.41 10.68
N GLN A 92 9.20 -11.65 11.70
CA GLN A 92 8.66 -11.77 13.05
C GLN A 92 7.31 -11.07 13.19
N LEU A 93 7.03 -10.10 12.33
CA LEU A 93 5.79 -9.36 12.29
C LEU A 93 4.71 -10.20 11.59
N LYS A 94 3.57 -10.39 12.26
CA LYS A 94 2.42 -11.13 11.75
C LYS A 94 1.21 -10.21 11.72
N GLY A 95 0.37 -10.44 10.72
CA GLY A 95 -0.88 -9.70 10.60
C GLY A 95 -0.67 -8.26 10.13
N VAL A 96 0.26 -8.04 9.20
CA VAL A 96 0.49 -6.73 8.61
C VAL A 96 -0.73 -6.35 7.77
N ASP A 97 -1.36 -5.23 8.10
CA ASP A 97 -2.50 -4.71 7.35
C ASP A 97 -2.07 -3.68 6.30
N PHE A 98 -1.00 -2.94 6.60
CA PHE A 98 -0.52 -1.85 5.77
C PHE A 98 1.01 -1.81 5.78
N LEU A 99 1.63 -1.95 4.62
CA LEU A 99 3.08 -1.92 4.44
C LEU A 99 3.44 -0.77 3.51
N VAL A 100 4.19 0.20 4.01
CA VAL A 100 4.77 1.30 3.24
C VAL A 100 6.24 1.02 3.04
N VAL A 101 6.72 1.18 1.80
CA VAL A 101 8.12 0.95 1.45
C VAL A 101 8.62 2.11 0.62
N ASP A 102 9.72 2.72 1.07
CA ASP A 102 10.44 3.70 0.26
C ASP A 102 11.07 3.01 -0.95
N GLY A 103 10.74 3.49 -2.14
CA GLY A 103 11.18 2.93 -3.41
C GLY A 103 12.66 3.10 -3.70
N ARG A 104 13.36 3.94 -2.93
CA ARG A 104 14.82 4.14 -2.95
C ARG A 104 15.61 3.01 -2.30
N ARG A 105 14.96 2.19 -1.45
CA ARG A 105 15.60 1.04 -0.79
C ARG A 105 16.03 -0.02 -1.80
N ARG A 106 17.12 -0.73 -1.50
CA ARG A 106 17.60 -1.83 -2.38
C ARG A 106 16.88 -3.15 -2.14
N ASP A 107 16.24 -3.30 -0.97
CA ASP A 107 15.65 -4.53 -0.49
C ASP A 107 14.11 -4.58 -0.55
N VAL A 108 13.47 -3.68 -1.32
CA VAL A 108 12.00 -3.59 -1.47
C VAL A 108 11.37 -4.96 -1.69
N ALA A 109 11.87 -5.73 -2.65
CA ALA A 109 11.30 -7.05 -2.97
C ALA A 109 11.47 -8.06 -1.82
N SER A 110 12.56 -7.98 -1.06
CA SER A 110 12.82 -8.86 0.08
C SER A 110 11.87 -8.54 1.24
N VAL A 111 11.72 -7.26 1.59
CA VAL A 111 10.79 -6.82 2.65
C VAL A 111 9.35 -7.23 2.32
N VAL A 112 8.90 -7.00 1.08
CA VAL A 112 7.54 -7.36 0.64
C VAL A 112 7.31 -8.87 0.66
N LYS A 113 8.30 -9.70 0.32
CA LYS A 113 8.17 -11.16 0.33
C LYS A 113 8.00 -11.74 1.73
N GLU A 114 8.65 -11.13 2.72
CA GLU A 114 8.62 -11.61 4.10
C GLU A 114 7.40 -11.13 4.89
N ALA A 115 6.68 -10.13 4.35
CA ALA A 115 5.47 -9.58 4.95
C ALA A 115 4.37 -10.66 5.05
N LYS A 116 3.76 -10.76 6.23
CA LYS A 116 2.66 -11.72 6.50
C LYS A 116 1.34 -10.96 6.65
N PRO A 117 0.44 -11.01 5.66
CA PRO A 117 -0.83 -10.29 5.69
C PRO A 117 -1.70 -10.64 6.90
N GLY A 118 -2.50 -9.66 7.33
CA GLY A 118 -3.61 -9.87 8.27
C GLY A 118 -4.74 -10.72 7.70
N PRO A 119 -5.71 -11.12 8.54
CA PRO A 119 -6.90 -11.88 8.11
C PRO A 119 -7.77 -11.10 7.11
N ARG A 120 -7.63 -9.77 7.06
CA ARG A 120 -8.31 -8.88 6.11
C ARG A 120 -7.52 -8.68 4.81
N GLY A 121 -6.30 -9.19 4.72
CA GLY A 121 -5.36 -8.89 3.65
C GLY A 121 -4.38 -7.80 4.06
N MET A 122 -3.70 -7.24 3.08
CA MET A 122 -2.70 -6.20 3.28
C MET A 122 -2.73 -5.22 2.10
N VAL A 123 -2.47 -3.96 2.36
CA VAL A 123 -2.16 -2.98 1.32
C VAL A 123 -0.67 -2.68 1.38
N VAL A 124 0.02 -2.87 0.25
CA VAL A 124 1.42 -2.49 0.10
C VAL A 124 1.49 -1.21 -0.72
N VAL A 125 2.20 -0.21 -0.21
CA VAL A 125 2.43 1.06 -0.87
C VAL A 125 3.93 1.24 -1.07
N ARG A 126 4.36 1.46 -2.30
CA ARG A 126 5.71 1.89 -2.62
C ARG A 126 5.67 3.32 -3.12
N TYR A 127 6.41 4.22 -2.47
CA TYR A 127 6.54 5.62 -2.90
C TYR A 127 7.96 5.91 -3.41
N ASN A 128 8.22 7.10 -3.93
CA ASN A 128 9.53 7.49 -4.51
C ASN A 128 10.03 6.52 -5.58
N ALA A 129 9.12 6.18 -6.49
CA ALA A 129 9.36 5.12 -7.45
C ALA A 129 8.70 5.38 -8.79
N ARG A 130 9.46 5.10 -9.86
CA ARG A 130 8.91 4.98 -11.20
C ARG A 130 8.02 3.75 -11.32
N LYS A 131 7.08 3.81 -12.28
CA LYS A 131 6.18 2.70 -12.62
C LYS A 131 6.97 1.41 -12.86
N SER A 132 6.70 0.40 -12.04
CA SER A 132 7.36 -0.90 -12.08
C SER A 132 6.44 -1.93 -11.44
N ASN A 133 6.60 -3.19 -11.82
CA ASN A 133 5.85 -4.30 -11.23
C ASN A 133 6.55 -4.92 -10.00
N ILE A 134 7.63 -4.31 -9.48
CA ILE A 134 8.46 -4.90 -8.41
C ILE A 134 7.64 -5.38 -7.19
N VAL A 135 6.67 -4.59 -6.72
CA VAL A 135 5.84 -4.93 -5.57
C VAL A 135 4.89 -6.07 -5.93
N SER A 136 4.15 -5.93 -7.02
CA SER A 136 3.22 -6.98 -7.47
C SER A 136 3.90 -8.32 -7.75
N SER A 137 5.09 -8.30 -8.37
CA SER A 137 5.91 -9.48 -8.62
C SER A 137 6.46 -10.08 -7.32
N ALA A 138 6.87 -9.25 -6.35
CA ALA A 138 7.29 -9.74 -5.03
C ALA A 138 6.13 -10.41 -4.28
N VAL A 139 4.93 -9.81 -4.31
CA VAL A 139 3.72 -10.39 -3.73
C VAL A 139 3.39 -11.75 -4.37
N ILE A 140 3.36 -11.82 -5.71
CA ILE A 140 3.11 -13.07 -6.44
C ILE A 140 4.20 -14.12 -6.13
N GLY A 141 5.46 -13.70 -6.12
CA GLY A 141 6.60 -14.58 -5.81
C GLY A 141 6.58 -15.14 -4.39
N ALA A 142 5.97 -14.42 -3.45
CA ALA A 142 5.71 -14.91 -2.08
C ALA A 142 4.47 -15.83 -1.98
N GLY A 143 3.83 -16.15 -3.10
CA GLY A 143 2.60 -16.96 -3.13
C GLY A 143 1.35 -16.21 -2.66
N MET A 144 1.45 -14.89 -2.47
CA MET A 144 0.33 -14.05 -2.07
C MET A 144 -0.52 -13.63 -3.28
N ARG A 145 -1.80 -13.32 -3.05
CA ARG A 145 -2.74 -12.97 -4.10
C ARG A 145 -2.80 -11.46 -4.30
N VAL A 146 -2.50 -10.98 -5.51
CA VAL A 146 -2.72 -9.58 -5.90
C VAL A 146 -4.16 -9.39 -6.36
N VAL A 147 -4.95 -8.61 -5.61
CA VAL A 147 -6.36 -8.30 -5.95
C VAL A 147 -6.47 -7.12 -6.89
N ARG A 148 -5.65 -6.10 -6.68
CA ARG A 148 -5.57 -4.89 -7.50
C ARG A 148 -4.18 -4.29 -7.35
N SER A 149 -3.67 -3.68 -8.40
CA SER A 149 -2.49 -2.81 -8.36
C SER A 149 -2.79 -1.56 -9.17
N VAL A 150 -2.31 -0.41 -8.71
CA VAL A 150 -2.45 0.88 -9.38
C VAL A 150 -1.18 1.71 -9.15
N PHE A 151 -0.70 2.33 -10.21
CA PHE A 151 0.35 3.34 -10.14
C PHE A 151 -0.29 4.72 -10.22
N LEU A 152 0.10 5.61 -9.32
CA LEU A 152 -0.42 6.96 -9.19
C LEU A 152 0.72 7.99 -9.34
N PRO A 153 0.54 9.04 -10.15
CA PRO A 153 1.54 10.09 -10.35
C PRO A 153 1.49 11.13 -9.22
N ILE A 154 1.72 10.70 -7.97
CA ILE A 154 1.80 11.56 -6.78
C ILE A 154 3.26 11.62 -6.35
N GLY A 155 3.81 12.84 -6.18
CA GLY A 155 5.25 13.04 -5.98
C GLY A 155 6.07 12.40 -7.11
N GLU A 156 7.13 11.67 -6.77
CA GLU A 156 7.93 10.90 -7.73
C GLU A 156 7.27 9.59 -8.21
N GLY A 157 6.10 9.26 -7.67
CA GLY A 157 5.29 8.11 -8.05
C GLY A 157 4.99 7.17 -6.87
N VAL A 158 3.75 6.67 -6.85
CA VAL A 158 3.23 5.77 -5.81
C VAL A 158 2.59 4.54 -6.45
N ASP A 159 3.08 3.35 -6.12
CA ASP A 159 2.47 2.07 -6.48
C ASP A 159 1.71 1.49 -5.28
N VAL A 160 0.42 1.21 -5.46
CA VAL A 160 -0.46 0.65 -4.44
C VAL A 160 -0.90 -0.73 -4.87
N VAL A 161 -0.60 -1.74 -4.06
CA VAL A 161 -0.92 -3.14 -4.30
C VAL A 161 -1.79 -3.67 -3.17
N HIS A 162 -3.00 -4.06 -3.53
CA HIS A 162 -3.91 -4.74 -2.61
C HIS A 162 -3.66 -6.25 -2.66
N VAL A 163 -3.25 -6.80 -1.53
CA VAL A 163 -3.02 -8.22 -1.28
C VAL A 163 -4.24 -8.83 -0.60
N GLY A 164 -4.85 -9.82 -1.25
CA GLY A 164 -6.03 -10.52 -0.75
C GLY A 164 -5.71 -11.80 0.00
N VAL A 165 -6.63 -12.23 0.84
CA VAL A 165 -6.56 -13.51 1.58
C VAL A 165 -7.39 -14.58 0.87
N GLY A 166 -6.94 -15.83 1.00
CA GLY A 166 -7.68 -17.00 0.54
C GLY A 166 -7.65 -17.22 -0.97
N LYS A 167 -8.50 -18.14 -1.44
CA LYS A 167 -8.59 -18.52 -2.84
C LYS A 167 -9.33 -17.44 -3.65
N GLY A 168 -8.82 -17.13 -4.82
CA GLY A 168 -9.49 -16.25 -5.78
C GLY A 168 -8.54 -15.80 -6.89
N PRO A 169 -9.06 -15.13 -7.93
CA PRO A 169 -8.26 -14.67 -9.05
C PRO A 169 -7.21 -13.65 -8.57
N SER A 170 -5.96 -13.83 -9.01
CA SER A 170 -4.85 -12.90 -8.78
C SER A 170 -4.52 -12.17 -10.07
N LEU A 171 -4.26 -10.87 -10.03
CA LEU A 171 -3.57 -10.19 -11.13
C LEU A 171 -2.18 -10.80 -11.34
N GLY A 172 -1.71 -10.80 -12.60
CA GLY A 172 -0.37 -11.26 -12.97
C GLY A 172 -0.24 -12.78 -13.18
N LYS A 173 -1.20 -13.60 -12.75
CA LYS A 173 -1.32 -14.97 -13.27
C LYS A 173 -1.88 -14.90 -14.69
N SER A 174 -0.96 -14.83 -15.66
CA SER A 174 -1.22 -15.09 -17.08
C SER A 174 -1.88 -16.47 -17.20
N GLY A 175 -3.20 -16.49 -17.22
CA GLY A 175 -3.97 -17.71 -17.15
C GLY A 175 -5.46 -17.44 -17.23
N GLN A 176 -5.86 -16.63 -18.20
CA GLN A 176 -7.02 -16.82 -19.08
C GLN A 176 -7.34 -15.48 -19.74
N SER A 177 -7.26 -15.43 -21.06
CA SER A 177 -7.94 -14.40 -21.84
C SER A 177 -9.40 -14.43 -21.42
N ARG A 178 -9.89 -13.33 -20.85
CA ARG A 178 -11.30 -13.23 -20.45
C ARG A 178 -12.02 -12.40 -21.51
N TRP A 179 -13.06 -13.00 -22.07
CA TRP A 179 -14.01 -12.28 -22.91
C TRP A 179 -14.88 -11.42 -22.00
N ILE A 180 -14.94 -10.13 -22.29
CA ILE A 180 -15.87 -9.21 -21.66
C ILE A 180 -17.00 -9.01 -22.67
N ARG A 181 -18.20 -9.45 -22.29
CA ARG A 181 -19.43 -9.25 -23.07
C ARG A 181 -20.13 -8.01 -22.55
N HIS A 182 -20.32 -7.03 -23.43
CA HIS A 182 -21.17 -5.89 -23.20
C HIS A 182 -22.32 -5.95 -24.19
N ILE A 183 -23.55 -5.71 -23.73
CA ILE A 183 -24.73 -5.62 -24.57
C ILE A 183 -25.22 -4.19 -24.43
N ASP A 184 -25.31 -3.49 -25.55
CA ASP A 184 -25.89 -2.15 -25.61
C ASP A 184 -27.42 -2.28 -25.42
N GLU A 185 -27.97 -1.57 -24.43
CA GLU A 185 -29.38 -1.73 -24.04
C GLU A 185 -30.36 -1.11 -25.05
N ASP A 186 -29.92 -0.12 -25.83
CA ASP A 186 -30.76 0.61 -26.77
C ASP A 186 -30.77 -0.04 -28.17
N THR A 187 -29.64 -0.61 -28.58
CA THR A 187 -29.45 -1.22 -29.91
C THR A 187 -29.47 -2.75 -29.89
N GLY A 188 -29.20 -3.36 -28.73
CA GLY A 188 -29.05 -4.81 -28.60
C GLY A 188 -27.74 -5.37 -29.18
N GLU A 189 -26.82 -4.51 -29.62
CA GLU A 189 -25.54 -4.95 -30.17
C GLU A 189 -24.65 -5.58 -29.08
N GLU A 190 -24.00 -6.69 -29.44
CA GLU A 190 -23.08 -7.39 -28.54
C GLU A 190 -21.63 -7.03 -28.87
N HIS A 191 -20.95 -6.39 -27.91
CA HIS A 191 -19.53 -6.08 -28.00
C HIS A 191 -18.72 -7.05 -27.14
N LEU A 192 -17.80 -7.76 -27.81
CA LEU A 192 -16.89 -8.71 -27.18
C LEU A 192 -15.46 -8.16 -27.16
N PHE A 193 -14.94 -7.91 -25.97
CA PHE A 193 -13.57 -7.43 -25.78
C PHE A 193 -12.69 -8.55 -25.24
N ARG A 194 -11.48 -8.68 -25.80
CA ARG A 194 -10.47 -9.62 -25.33
C ARG A 194 -9.36 -8.86 -24.60
N ARG A 195 -9.05 -9.31 -23.38
CA ARG A 195 -7.94 -8.80 -22.55
C ARG A 195 -6.70 -9.68 -22.66
#